data_AF-A0A6P0RG04-F1
#
_entry.id   AF-A0A6P0RG04-F1
#
_cell.length_a   1.000
_cell.length_b   1.000
_cell.length_c   1.000
_cell.angle_alpha   90.00
_cell.angle_beta   90.00
_cell.angle_gamma   90.00
#
_symmetry.space_group_name_H-M   'P 1'
#
loop_
_entity.id
_entity.type
_entity.pdbx_description
1 polymer ?
#
loop_
_entity_poly.entity_id
_entity_poly.type
_entity_poly.pdbx_seq_one_letter_code
_entity_poly.pdbx_strand_id
1 'polypeptide(L)'
;MSEVSTNILSLSAVLPDAVEFKAIYDQGNSFINIEILDDPILGGVRDGWCIDTDRDIDPGLDLPNFNTEGTTYSAKVFSTYEELPQELIGEGLIEKPENLNKLNYIINQGWAGTDLGDLGIVTFADIQRAIWELLDDEQSVDFVGEESDGFWSQDRVDAILADANSPEADAFVPEFGEKMAVILVPDQTDDGVLNPDAQIVISEVELSKLGDFVFEDSNANGIQDAGEQGIAGATVNLLADMDGDGEIEDGEIVDTTTTDANGNYDFTVIAGEYKVQFETPDGFDMASPANQGNDDTKDSDGPISDVITLEPGENDPTIDAGFFKKASLGDKVFFDDDGDGIQDAGEDGVDGVTVTLTGGGADGDIDTVGDNTTETTITDENGMYSFTNLNPGEEYQVTFEESTLPSGFEFTDADQGGDDATDSDADANG
;
A
#
# COMPACT_ATOMS: atom_id res chain seq x y z
N MET A 1 -22.61 -13.67 -6.76
CA MET A 1 -21.45 -13.11 -6.07
C MET A 1 -20.23 -13.74 -6.72
N SER A 2 -19.79 -13.12 -7.81
CA SER A 2 -18.61 -13.48 -8.59
C SER A 2 -17.56 -12.42 -8.34
N GLU A 3 -16.41 -12.82 -7.80
CA GLU A 3 -15.08 -12.17 -7.83
C GLU A 3 -15.02 -10.63 -8.01
N VAL A 4 -15.73 -9.87 -7.18
CA VAL A 4 -15.37 -8.48 -6.86
C VAL A 4 -15.60 -8.30 -5.37
N SER A 5 -14.49 -8.29 -4.60
CA SER A 5 -14.34 -7.83 -3.20
C SER A 5 -13.12 -8.52 -2.59
N THR A 6 -11.94 -8.30 -3.15
CA THR A 6 -10.72 -8.26 -2.35
C THR A 6 -10.64 -6.84 -1.77
N ASN A 7 -10.86 -6.74 -0.46
CA ASN A 7 -10.55 -5.63 0.44
C ASN A 7 -11.04 -4.23 0.09
N ILE A 8 -12.36 -4.04 0.22
CA ILE A 8 -12.96 -2.70 0.29
C ILE A 8 -12.66 -2.01 1.65
N LEU A 9 -12.22 -2.77 2.66
CA LEU A 9 -11.90 -2.24 4.01
C LEU A 9 -10.79 -1.18 3.99
N SER A 10 -9.82 -1.30 3.09
CA SER A 10 -8.74 -0.32 2.93
C SER A 10 -9.23 1.04 2.44
N LEU A 11 -10.37 1.09 1.73
CA LEU A 11 -10.98 2.35 1.30
C LEU A 11 -11.51 3.19 2.46
N SER A 12 -11.66 2.62 3.66
CA SER A 12 -12.16 3.35 4.83
C SER A 12 -11.36 3.13 6.11
N ALA A 13 -10.21 2.45 6.03
CA ALA A 13 -9.44 2.01 7.19
C ALA A 13 -9.05 3.15 8.15
N VAL A 14 -8.73 4.32 7.59
CA VAL A 14 -8.22 5.48 8.34
C VAL A 14 -9.23 6.62 8.40
N LEU A 15 -10.52 6.36 8.12
CA LEU A 15 -11.53 7.40 8.34
C LEU A 15 -11.59 7.74 9.83
N PRO A 16 -11.58 9.03 10.20
CA PRO A 16 -11.73 9.43 11.60
C PRO A 16 -13.13 9.07 12.09
N ASP A 17 -13.27 8.63 13.35
CA ASP A 17 -14.59 8.33 13.94
C ASP A 17 -15.55 9.52 13.91
N ALA A 18 -15.01 10.74 14.05
CA ALA A 18 -15.76 11.98 14.06
C ALA A 18 -14.92 13.15 13.53
N VAL A 19 -15.62 14.15 13.00
CA VAL A 19 -15.04 15.41 12.49
C VAL A 19 -15.89 16.62 12.89
N GLU A 20 -15.24 17.75 13.07
CA GLU A 20 -15.85 19.07 13.03
C GLU A 20 -15.97 19.55 11.58
N PHE A 21 -17.19 19.85 11.16
CA PHE A 21 -17.45 20.31 9.80
C PHE A 21 -18.34 21.54 9.74
N LYS A 22 -18.31 22.18 8.58
CA LYS A 22 -19.19 23.27 8.19
C LYS A 22 -19.71 23.07 6.76
N ALA A 23 -20.99 23.32 6.55
CA ALA A 23 -21.60 23.40 5.23
C ALA A 23 -21.52 24.83 4.68
N ILE A 24 -21.21 24.95 3.40
CA ILE A 24 -21.11 26.20 2.64
C ILE A 24 -22.00 26.05 1.43
N TYR A 25 -22.79 27.08 1.14
CA TYR A 25 -23.71 26.99 0.01
C TYR A 25 -22.92 27.08 -1.28
N ASP A 26 -23.13 26.11 -2.16
CA ASP A 26 -22.56 26.14 -3.48
C ASP A 26 -23.68 26.06 -4.53
N GLN A 27 -23.50 26.80 -5.62
CA GLN A 27 -24.33 26.66 -6.82
C GLN A 27 -23.47 26.23 -8.02
N GLY A 28 -22.29 25.68 -7.73
CA GLY A 28 -21.32 25.17 -8.68
C GLY A 28 -21.55 23.69 -9.02
N ASN A 29 -20.60 22.85 -8.62
CA ASN A 29 -20.53 21.44 -9.02
C ASN A 29 -21.37 20.52 -8.13
N SER A 30 -21.60 20.92 -6.88
CA SER A 30 -22.36 20.19 -5.88
C SER A 30 -23.48 21.04 -5.29
N PHE A 31 -24.31 20.41 -4.45
CA PHE A 31 -25.40 21.12 -3.78
C PHE A 31 -24.89 21.99 -2.63
N ILE A 32 -23.90 21.48 -1.87
CA ILE A 32 -23.21 22.19 -0.80
C ILE A 32 -21.74 21.82 -0.85
N ASN A 33 -20.88 22.72 -0.38
CA ASN A 33 -19.52 22.36 -0.05
C ASN A 33 -19.43 22.02 1.44
N ILE A 34 -18.69 20.97 1.78
CA ILE A 34 -18.34 20.59 3.15
C ILE A 34 -16.89 20.98 3.41
N GLU A 35 -16.68 21.76 4.47
CA GLU A 35 -15.37 22.11 5.00
C GLU A 35 -15.12 21.31 6.28
N ILE A 36 -14.18 20.37 6.26
CA ILE A 36 -13.69 19.69 7.47
C ILE A 36 -12.60 20.56 8.12
N LEU A 37 -12.69 20.75 9.43
CA LEU A 37 -11.95 21.77 10.16
C LEU A 37 -10.85 21.21 11.06
N ASP A 38 -10.99 19.97 11.52
CA ASP A 38 -10.21 19.38 12.61
C ASP A 38 -9.45 18.11 12.22
N ASP A 39 -9.47 17.74 10.94
CA ASP A 39 -8.66 16.64 10.42
C ASP A 39 -7.43 17.18 9.69
N PRO A 40 -6.20 16.76 10.07
CA PRO A 40 -4.97 17.26 9.46
C PRO A 40 -4.75 16.77 8.02
N ILE A 41 -5.36 15.66 7.60
CA ILE A 41 -5.13 14.99 6.31
C ILE A 41 -6.37 15.13 5.41
N LEU A 42 -7.56 14.84 5.95
CA LEU A 42 -8.84 14.97 5.26
C LEU A 42 -9.48 16.36 5.40
N GLY A 43 -8.76 17.31 6.01
CA GLY A 43 -9.21 18.70 6.18
C GLY A 43 -9.45 19.43 4.85
N GLY A 44 -10.25 20.49 4.89
CA GLY A 44 -10.50 21.35 3.74
C GLY A 44 -11.87 21.20 3.10
N VAL A 45 -12.06 21.89 1.97
CA VAL A 45 -13.35 22.08 1.30
C VAL A 45 -13.54 21.09 0.17
N ARG A 46 -14.69 20.41 0.14
CA ARG A 46 -15.06 19.42 -0.87
C ARG A 46 -16.55 19.47 -1.20
N ASP A 47 -16.90 18.86 -2.33
CA ASP A 47 -18.28 18.69 -2.76
C ASP A 47 -19.09 17.83 -1.77
N GLY A 48 -20.37 18.15 -1.62
CA GLY A 48 -21.28 17.44 -0.74
C GLY A 48 -22.75 17.50 -1.13
N TRP A 49 -23.51 16.57 -0.56
CA TRP A 49 -24.90 16.28 -0.95
C TRP A 49 -25.77 15.96 0.26
N CYS A 50 -27.01 16.44 0.26
CA CYS A 50 -27.98 16.14 1.30
C CYS A 50 -28.63 14.76 1.04
N ILE A 51 -28.95 14.00 2.09
CA ILE A 51 -29.59 12.67 1.93
C ILE A 51 -31.08 12.68 2.24
N ASP A 52 -31.49 13.33 3.33
CA ASP A 52 -32.87 13.35 3.80
C ASP A 52 -33.68 14.44 3.06
N THR A 53 -34.80 14.04 2.44
CA THR A 53 -35.76 14.92 1.75
C THR A 53 -36.87 15.46 2.65
N ASP A 54 -37.19 14.74 3.73
CA ASP A 54 -38.24 15.11 4.68
C ASP A 54 -37.82 16.27 5.59
N ARG A 55 -36.53 16.63 5.56
CA ARG A 55 -35.97 17.71 6.36
C ARG A 55 -35.76 18.98 5.56
N ASP A 56 -36.27 20.05 6.15
CA ASP A 56 -35.98 21.39 5.67
C ASP A 56 -34.48 21.64 5.82
N ILE A 57 -33.89 22.16 4.75
CA ILE A 57 -32.54 22.67 4.76
C ILE A 57 -32.58 24.07 5.39
N ASP A 58 -32.91 24.16 6.69
CA ASP A 58 -32.93 25.42 7.44
C ASP A 58 -31.49 25.79 7.81
N PRO A 59 -30.96 26.93 7.29
CA PRO A 59 -29.65 27.46 7.64
C PRO A 59 -29.43 27.62 9.17
N GLY A 60 -30.47 27.69 10.00
CA GLY A 60 -30.34 27.97 11.43
C GLY A 60 -30.46 26.78 12.39
N LEU A 61 -31.00 25.64 11.94
CA LEU A 61 -31.46 24.57 12.84
C LEU A 61 -31.05 23.17 12.36
N ASP A 62 -31.11 22.93 11.05
CA ASP A 62 -31.06 21.57 10.49
C ASP A 62 -29.82 21.35 9.60
N LEU A 63 -29.25 22.43 9.06
CA LEU A 63 -27.92 22.50 8.44
C LEU A 63 -27.18 23.79 8.83
N PRO A 64 -25.84 23.81 8.82
CA PRO A 64 -25.05 25.01 9.10
C PRO A 64 -25.43 26.19 8.19
N ASN A 65 -25.58 27.38 8.78
CA ASN A 65 -26.01 28.61 8.09
C ASN A 65 -25.22 28.89 6.82
N PHE A 66 -25.91 28.80 5.69
CA PHE A 66 -25.33 28.79 4.36
C PHE A 66 -24.50 30.00 3.93
N ASN A 67 -24.47 31.11 4.68
CA ASN A 67 -23.81 32.35 4.23
C ASN A 67 -23.30 33.31 5.34
N THR A 68 -23.03 32.84 6.57
CA THR A 68 -22.40 33.66 7.63
C THR A 68 -21.35 32.85 8.40
N GLU A 69 -20.40 33.51 9.10
CA GLU A 69 -19.53 32.90 10.13
C GLU A 69 -20.38 31.96 10.98
N GLY A 70 -20.27 30.67 10.68
CA GLY A 70 -21.36 29.71 10.76
C GLY A 70 -21.02 28.64 11.78
N THR A 71 -22.06 28.18 12.46
CA THR A 71 -22.03 27.11 13.44
C THR A 71 -21.23 25.91 12.92
N THR A 72 -20.18 25.54 13.65
CA THR A 72 -19.47 24.27 13.49
C THR A 72 -20.31 23.17 14.12
N TYR A 73 -20.33 22.00 13.48
CA TYR A 73 -20.99 20.80 14.01
C TYR A 73 -19.98 19.67 14.11
N SER A 74 -20.05 18.89 15.18
CA SER A 74 -19.45 17.57 15.19
C SER A 74 -20.31 16.63 14.35
N ALA A 75 -19.70 15.72 13.62
CA ALA A 75 -20.36 14.63 12.92
C ALA A 75 -19.61 13.34 13.13
N LYS A 76 -20.36 12.24 13.28
CA LYS A 76 -19.79 10.90 13.09
C LYS A 76 -19.60 10.63 11.61
N VAL A 77 -18.54 9.91 11.30
CA VAL A 77 -18.16 9.58 9.93
C VAL A 77 -18.45 8.12 9.67
N PHE A 78 -19.03 7.82 8.52
CA PHE A 78 -19.20 6.46 8.04
C PHE A 78 -18.80 6.34 6.57
N SER A 79 -18.22 5.22 6.20
CA SER A 79 -17.99 4.84 4.81
C SER A 79 -19.28 4.35 4.15
N THR A 80 -19.40 4.56 2.84
CA THR A 80 -20.45 3.93 2.04
C THR A 80 -20.25 2.43 1.81
N TYR A 81 -19.09 1.91 2.20
CA TYR A 81 -18.71 0.52 2.01
C TYR A 81 -18.74 -0.35 3.29
N GLU A 82 -18.99 0.25 4.44
CA GLU A 82 -19.15 -0.48 5.69
C GLU A 82 -20.63 -0.75 6.02
N GLU A 83 -20.87 -1.65 6.97
CA GLU A 83 -22.23 -1.92 7.44
C GLU A 83 -22.73 -0.74 8.29
N LEU A 84 -23.70 0.00 7.76
CA LEU A 84 -24.26 1.13 8.48
C LEU A 84 -25.01 0.70 9.76
N PRO A 85 -24.87 1.45 10.86
CA PRO A 85 -25.70 1.27 12.05
C PRO A 85 -27.20 1.26 11.71
N GLN A 86 -27.96 0.36 12.34
CA GLN A 86 -29.42 0.24 12.12
C GLN A 86 -30.19 1.52 12.46
N GLU A 87 -29.62 2.37 13.30
CA GLU A 87 -30.16 3.69 13.66
C GLU A 87 -30.02 4.74 12.55
N LEU A 88 -29.28 4.45 11.47
CA LEU A 88 -29.20 5.27 10.25
C LEU A 88 -30.12 4.76 9.13
N ILE A 89 -30.79 3.63 9.31
CA ILE A 89 -31.57 2.96 8.26
C ILE A 89 -33.07 3.04 8.57
N GLY A 90 -33.84 3.57 7.62
CA GLY A 90 -35.31 3.63 7.70
C GLY A 90 -35.89 5.00 7.35
N GLU A 91 -37.22 5.12 7.50
CA GLU A 91 -37.98 6.32 7.12
C GLU A 91 -37.40 7.61 7.74
N GLY A 92 -37.14 8.63 6.91
CA GLY A 92 -36.56 9.90 7.33
C GLY A 92 -35.08 9.84 7.72
N LEU A 93 -34.33 8.87 7.17
CA LEU A 93 -32.89 8.67 7.30
C LEU A 93 -32.33 8.13 5.96
N ILE A 94 -31.55 7.04 5.96
CA ILE A 94 -31.15 6.34 4.73
C ILE A 94 -32.16 5.20 4.50
N GLU A 95 -33.10 5.42 3.59
CA GLU A 95 -34.17 4.45 3.31
C GLU A 95 -33.72 3.31 2.39
N LYS A 96 -32.82 3.61 1.45
CA LYS A 96 -32.31 2.67 0.44
C LYS A 96 -30.79 2.50 0.53
N PRO A 97 -30.26 2.00 1.67
CA PRO A 97 -28.82 1.82 1.86
C PRO A 97 -28.20 0.88 0.80
N GLU A 98 -28.99 0.00 0.18
CA GLU A 98 -28.53 -0.85 -0.93
C GLU A 98 -28.05 -0.08 -2.18
N ASN A 99 -28.40 1.21 -2.30
CA ASN A 99 -27.99 2.06 -3.42
C ASN A 99 -26.73 2.89 -3.14
N LEU A 100 -26.09 2.78 -1.97
CA LEU A 100 -24.89 3.55 -1.63
C LEU A 100 -23.71 3.30 -2.58
N ASN A 101 -23.55 2.08 -3.12
CA ASN A 101 -22.54 1.83 -4.16
C ASN A 101 -22.80 2.62 -5.45
N LYS A 102 -24.07 2.84 -5.81
CA LYS A 102 -24.43 3.63 -7.00
C LYS A 102 -24.14 5.11 -6.81
N LEU A 103 -24.15 5.60 -5.57
CA LEU A 103 -23.72 6.95 -5.24
C LEU A 103 -22.23 7.13 -5.60
N ASN A 104 -21.36 6.19 -5.21
CA ASN A 104 -19.94 6.21 -5.59
C ASN A 104 -19.77 6.28 -7.11
N TYR A 105 -20.58 5.55 -7.88
CA TYR A 105 -20.58 5.67 -9.34
C TYR A 105 -20.97 7.08 -9.82
N ILE A 106 -22.09 7.61 -9.33
CA ILE A 106 -22.67 8.87 -9.82
C ILE A 106 -21.80 10.10 -9.55
N ILE A 107 -21.17 10.18 -8.37
CA ILE A 107 -20.28 11.31 -8.05
C ILE A 107 -19.05 11.37 -8.95
N ASN A 108 -18.66 10.25 -9.57
CA ASN A 108 -17.51 10.15 -10.47
C ASN A 108 -17.84 10.39 -11.95
N GLN A 109 -19.11 10.54 -12.35
CA GLN A 109 -19.48 10.69 -13.76
C GLN A 109 -19.35 12.12 -14.31
N GLY A 110 -19.13 13.12 -13.44
CA GLY A 110 -18.99 14.52 -13.89
C GLY A 110 -20.29 15.10 -14.50
N TRP A 111 -21.44 14.78 -13.91
CA TRP A 111 -22.75 15.19 -14.40
C TRP A 111 -22.94 16.70 -14.53
N ALA A 112 -22.41 17.49 -13.58
CA ALA A 112 -22.63 18.93 -13.54
C ALA A 112 -22.16 19.61 -14.83
N GLY A 113 -23.08 20.31 -15.53
CA GLY A 113 -22.78 20.98 -16.79
C GLY A 113 -22.85 20.09 -18.04
N THR A 114 -23.19 18.81 -17.91
CA THR A 114 -23.36 17.89 -19.05
C THR A 114 -24.58 18.28 -19.89
N ASP A 115 -24.40 18.41 -21.21
CA ASP A 115 -25.48 18.72 -22.16
C ASP A 115 -26.12 17.42 -22.68
N LEU A 116 -27.37 17.17 -22.26
CA LEU A 116 -28.16 16.01 -22.66
C LEU A 116 -29.00 16.28 -23.93
N GLY A 117 -28.65 17.30 -24.70
CA GLY A 117 -29.32 17.67 -25.94
C GLY A 117 -30.70 18.26 -25.68
N ASP A 118 -31.75 17.54 -26.10
CA ASP A 118 -33.13 18.03 -25.99
C ASP A 118 -33.59 18.20 -24.52
N LEU A 119 -32.95 17.51 -23.57
CA LEU A 119 -33.23 17.61 -22.13
C LEU A 119 -32.54 18.81 -21.45
N GLY A 120 -31.58 19.43 -22.13
CA GLY A 120 -30.80 20.55 -21.64
C GLY A 120 -29.58 20.17 -20.81
N ILE A 121 -29.04 21.15 -20.09
CA ILE A 121 -27.82 21.03 -19.28
C ILE A 121 -28.18 20.55 -17.88
N VAL A 122 -27.47 19.53 -17.40
CA VAL A 122 -27.59 19.00 -16.04
C VAL A 122 -27.05 20.02 -15.04
N THR A 123 -27.85 20.31 -14.02
CA THR A 123 -27.52 21.22 -12.91
C THR A 123 -27.18 20.42 -11.64
N PHE A 124 -26.54 21.06 -10.67
CA PHE A 124 -26.34 20.48 -9.34
C PHE A 124 -27.66 20.09 -8.66
N ALA A 125 -28.74 20.82 -8.96
CA ALA A 125 -30.07 20.53 -8.43
C ALA A 125 -30.65 19.24 -9.02
N ASP A 126 -30.37 18.92 -10.29
CA ASP A 126 -30.73 17.63 -10.89
C ASP A 126 -29.98 16.48 -10.20
N ILE A 127 -28.69 16.66 -9.88
CA ILE A 127 -27.87 15.64 -9.21
C ILE A 127 -28.34 15.42 -7.77
N GLN A 128 -28.59 16.49 -7.00
CA GLN A 128 -29.14 16.42 -5.65
C GLN A 128 -30.48 15.66 -5.61
N ARG A 129 -31.36 15.93 -6.59
CA ARG A 129 -32.63 15.21 -6.75
C ARG A 129 -32.43 13.73 -7.05
N ALA A 130 -31.49 13.40 -7.94
CA ALA A 130 -31.17 12.02 -8.25
C ALA A 130 -30.62 11.27 -7.02
N ILE A 131 -29.77 11.91 -6.20
CA ILE A 131 -29.26 11.32 -4.95
C ILE A 131 -30.39 11.04 -3.97
N TRP A 132 -31.34 11.97 -3.83
CA TRP A 132 -32.54 11.76 -3.03
C TRP A 132 -33.37 10.58 -3.53
N GLU A 133 -33.69 10.50 -4.83
CA GLU A 133 -34.44 9.36 -5.36
C GLU A 133 -33.69 8.01 -5.23
N LEU A 134 -32.35 8.04 -5.22
CA LEU A 134 -31.51 6.87 -5.00
C LEU A 134 -31.52 6.39 -3.55
N LEU A 135 -31.43 7.29 -2.57
CA LEU A 135 -31.15 6.94 -1.17
C LEU A 135 -32.37 7.09 -0.25
N ASP A 136 -33.36 7.87 -0.67
CA ASP A 136 -34.53 8.28 0.12
C ASP A 136 -35.83 8.15 -0.70
N ASP A 137 -37.00 8.46 -0.10
CA ASP A 137 -38.27 8.60 -0.82
C ASP A 137 -38.53 10.02 -1.35
N GLU A 138 -39.43 10.13 -2.32
CA GLU A 138 -39.64 11.38 -3.07
C GLU A 138 -40.81 12.15 -2.44
N GLN A 139 -40.61 12.88 -1.34
CA GLN A 139 -41.73 13.61 -0.69
C GLN A 139 -41.51 15.03 -0.13
N SER A 140 -40.39 15.76 -0.21
CA SER A 140 -40.47 17.23 0.06
C SER A 140 -39.25 18.02 -0.42
N VAL A 141 -39.47 19.17 -1.08
CA VAL A 141 -38.46 19.84 -1.93
C VAL A 141 -38.48 21.37 -1.89
N ASP A 142 -38.94 21.96 -0.79
CA ASP A 142 -39.13 23.43 -0.72
C ASP A 142 -37.81 24.22 -0.96
N PHE A 143 -36.63 23.61 -0.78
CA PHE A 143 -35.33 24.31 -0.91
C PHE A 143 -34.64 24.20 -2.28
N VAL A 144 -34.93 23.17 -3.09
CA VAL A 144 -34.31 23.00 -4.44
C VAL A 144 -35.13 23.71 -5.55
N GLY A 145 -36.24 24.35 -5.15
CA GLY A 145 -37.14 25.08 -6.04
C GLY A 145 -38.09 24.16 -6.81
N GLU A 146 -39.13 24.76 -7.40
CA GLU A 146 -40.09 24.02 -8.24
C GLU A 146 -39.48 23.74 -9.62
N GLU A 147 -39.82 22.60 -10.24
CA GLU A 147 -39.40 22.30 -11.61
C GLU A 147 -39.76 23.44 -12.58
N SER A 148 -40.91 24.09 -12.36
CA SER A 148 -41.37 25.22 -13.17
C SER A 148 -40.47 26.46 -13.13
N ASP A 149 -39.59 26.57 -12.13
CA ASP A 149 -38.61 27.64 -12.05
C ASP A 149 -37.37 27.36 -12.91
N GLY A 150 -37.26 26.14 -13.46
CA GLY A 150 -36.20 25.74 -14.39
C GLY A 150 -34.85 25.44 -13.73
N PHE A 151 -34.81 25.32 -12.39
CA PHE A 151 -33.61 24.97 -11.63
C PHE A 151 -33.18 23.52 -11.83
N TRP A 152 -34.15 22.62 -12.00
CA TRP A 152 -33.97 21.20 -12.24
C TRP A 152 -35.08 20.69 -13.16
N SER A 153 -35.01 19.44 -13.64
CA SER A 153 -36.05 18.79 -14.45
C SER A 153 -36.08 17.29 -14.22
N GLN A 154 -37.30 16.73 -14.10
CA GLN A 154 -37.46 15.29 -13.89
C GLN A 154 -36.84 14.47 -15.02
N ASP A 155 -36.96 14.91 -16.28
CA ASP A 155 -36.37 14.17 -17.41
C ASP A 155 -34.83 14.07 -17.31
N ARG A 156 -34.16 15.07 -16.68
CA ARG A 156 -32.70 15.01 -16.45
C ARG A 156 -32.37 14.15 -15.24
N VAL A 157 -33.17 14.22 -14.18
CA VAL A 157 -33.04 13.33 -13.00
C VAL A 157 -33.19 11.86 -13.43
N ASP A 158 -34.22 11.55 -14.22
CA ASP A 158 -34.46 10.22 -14.77
C ASP A 158 -33.28 9.72 -15.62
N ALA A 159 -32.59 10.61 -16.34
CA ALA A 159 -31.39 10.26 -17.10
C ALA A 159 -30.21 9.86 -16.20
N ILE A 160 -29.99 10.60 -15.11
CA ILE A 160 -28.97 10.29 -14.09
C ILE A 160 -29.31 8.95 -13.43
N LEU A 161 -30.56 8.74 -13.03
CA LEU A 161 -31.03 7.50 -12.40
C LEU A 161 -30.96 6.30 -13.33
N ALA A 162 -31.23 6.48 -14.63
CA ALA A 162 -31.10 5.41 -15.61
C ALA A 162 -29.65 4.91 -15.71
N ASP A 163 -28.69 5.83 -15.64
CA ASP A 163 -27.25 5.52 -15.62
C ASP A 163 -26.82 4.89 -14.29
N ALA A 164 -27.31 5.41 -13.16
CA ALA A 164 -27.08 4.86 -11.82
C ALA A 164 -27.60 3.42 -11.65
N ASN A 165 -28.60 3.01 -12.44
CA ASN A 165 -29.16 1.66 -12.41
C ASN A 165 -28.58 0.75 -13.51
N SER A 166 -27.46 1.13 -14.11
CA SER A 166 -26.72 0.30 -15.06
C SER A 166 -25.96 -0.84 -14.37
N PRO A 167 -25.70 -1.96 -15.06
CA PRO A 167 -24.81 -3.00 -14.55
C PRO A 167 -23.39 -2.50 -14.24
N GLU A 168 -22.94 -1.47 -14.94
CA GLU A 168 -21.67 -0.78 -14.70
C GLU A 168 -21.67 -0.09 -13.33
N ALA A 169 -22.72 0.64 -12.99
CA ALA A 169 -22.87 1.28 -11.68
C ALA A 169 -22.94 0.26 -10.53
N ASP A 170 -23.63 -0.86 -10.74
CA ASP A 170 -23.73 -1.93 -9.74
C ASP A 170 -22.37 -2.61 -9.44
N ALA A 171 -21.43 -2.55 -10.38
CA ALA A 171 -20.10 -3.15 -10.27
C ALA A 171 -18.99 -2.14 -9.96
N PHE A 172 -19.34 -0.86 -9.79
CA PHE A 172 -18.37 0.21 -9.62
C PHE A 172 -17.71 0.17 -8.24
N VAL A 173 -16.38 0.24 -8.24
CA VAL A 173 -15.54 0.48 -7.07
C VAL A 173 -14.56 1.56 -7.50
N PRO A 174 -14.50 2.72 -6.81
CA PRO A 174 -13.62 3.79 -7.22
C PRO A 174 -12.16 3.38 -7.16
N GLU A 175 -11.40 3.77 -8.18
CA GLU A 175 -9.97 3.59 -8.30
C GLU A 175 -9.20 4.87 -7.93
N PHE A 176 -7.88 4.84 -7.98
CA PHE A 176 -7.03 6.01 -7.74
C PHE A 176 -7.47 7.25 -8.56
N GLY A 177 -7.58 8.40 -7.88
CA GLY A 177 -8.03 9.66 -8.48
C GLY A 177 -9.55 9.77 -8.69
N GLU A 178 -10.30 8.70 -8.40
CA GLU A 178 -11.75 8.74 -8.26
C GLU A 178 -12.13 9.04 -6.80
N LYS A 179 -13.39 9.37 -6.58
CA LYS A 179 -13.92 9.78 -5.29
C LYS A 179 -14.73 8.68 -4.63
N MET A 180 -14.59 8.55 -3.32
CA MET A 180 -15.46 7.76 -2.46
C MET A 180 -16.42 8.68 -1.70
N ALA A 181 -17.68 8.28 -1.60
CA ALA A 181 -18.67 8.91 -0.75
C ALA A 181 -18.47 8.49 0.72
N VAL A 182 -18.47 9.49 1.59
CA VAL A 182 -18.40 9.38 3.05
C VAL A 182 -19.66 10.03 3.62
N ILE A 183 -20.30 9.37 4.58
CA ILE A 183 -21.53 9.82 5.24
C ILE A 183 -21.14 10.56 6.52
N LEU A 184 -21.58 11.81 6.63
CA LEU A 184 -21.44 12.63 7.82
C LEU A 184 -22.79 12.73 8.52
N VAL A 185 -22.86 12.22 9.74
CA VAL A 185 -24.06 12.26 10.56
C VAL A 185 -23.86 13.25 11.72
N PRO A 186 -24.53 14.41 11.72
CA PRO A 186 -24.31 15.41 12.74
C PRO A 186 -24.66 14.91 14.15
N ASP A 187 -23.78 15.19 15.10
CA ASP A 187 -23.96 15.01 16.54
C ASP A 187 -23.99 16.41 17.19
N GLN A 188 -25.20 16.93 17.43
CA GLN A 188 -25.37 18.29 17.98
C GLN A 188 -25.05 18.38 19.48
N THR A 189 -24.94 17.24 20.18
CA THR A 189 -24.79 17.19 21.65
C THR A 189 -23.41 16.73 22.09
N ASP A 190 -22.55 16.26 21.17
CA ASP A 190 -21.21 15.73 21.45
C ASP A 190 -21.26 14.63 22.52
N ASP A 191 -22.39 13.90 22.58
CA ASP A 191 -22.66 12.83 23.55
C ASP A 191 -22.61 11.45 22.91
N GLY A 192 -22.24 11.38 21.61
CA GLY A 192 -22.20 10.16 20.85
C GLY A 192 -23.59 9.63 20.49
N VAL A 193 -24.64 10.42 20.68
CA VAL A 193 -26.01 10.08 20.29
C VAL A 193 -26.33 10.81 19.00
N LEU A 194 -26.68 10.03 17.97
CA LEU A 194 -27.12 10.59 16.70
C LEU A 194 -28.27 11.55 16.96
N ASN A 195 -28.22 12.75 16.36
CA ASN A 195 -29.35 13.63 16.37
C ASN A 195 -30.26 13.27 15.18
N PRO A 196 -31.39 12.56 15.40
CA PRO A 196 -32.32 12.20 14.34
C PRO A 196 -33.11 13.40 13.83
N ASP A 197 -32.80 14.64 14.27
CA ASP A 197 -33.36 15.87 13.73
C ASP A 197 -32.36 16.65 12.82
N ALA A 198 -31.07 16.26 12.74
CA ALA A 198 -30.08 16.94 11.87
C ALA A 198 -29.89 16.30 10.47
N GLN A 199 -29.69 17.11 9.43
CA GLN A 199 -29.53 16.63 8.06
C GLN A 199 -28.25 15.79 7.88
N ILE A 200 -28.40 14.56 7.37
CA ILE A 200 -27.27 13.73 6.96
C ILE A 200 -26.71 14.23 5.63
N VAL A 201 -25.38 14.25 5.53
CA VAL A 201 -24.66 14.76 4.37
C VAL A 201 -23.70 13.70 3.85
N ILE A 202 -23.60 13.59 2.52
CA ILE A 202 -22.51 12.93 1.83
C ILE A 202 -21.40 13.94 1.57
N SER A 203 -20.18 13.52 1.84
CA SER A 203 -18.96 14.22 1.50
C SER A 203 -18.08 13.35 0.62
N GLU A 204 -17.40 13.93 -0.36
CA GLU A 204 -16.59 13.16 -1.32
C GLU A 204 -15.10 13.21 -0.97
N VAL A 205 -14.44 12.06 -0.87
CA VAL A 205 -13.01 11.94 -0.59
C VAL A 205 -12.31 11.36 -1.81
N GLU A 206 -11.32 12.07 -2.35
CA GLU A 206 -10.50 11.60 -3.47
C GLU A 206 -9.53 10.51 -3.00
N LEU A 207 -9.47 9.40 -3.75
CA LEU A 207 -8.63 8.25 -3.42
C LEU A 207 -7.17 8.47 -3.85
N SER A 208 -6.28 8.08 -2.96
CA SER A 208 -4.83 8.09 -3.11
C SER A 208 -4.32 6.69 -3.44
N LYS A 209 -3.03 6.60 -3.78
CA LYS A 209 -2.37 5.37 -4.21
C LYS A 209 -0.98 5.26 -3.62
N LEU A 210 -0.59 4.05 -3.21
CA LEU A 210 0.80 3.74 -2.84
C LEU A 210 1.21 2.35 -3.35
N GLY A 211 2.51 2.16 -3.53
CA GLY A 211 3.14 0.90 -3.94
C GLY A 211 4.42 1.18 -4.73
N ASP A 212 4.93 0.17 -5.42
CA ASP A 212 5.78 0.27 -6.63
C ASP A 212 6.30 -1.14 -6.98
N PHE A 213 7.34 -1.63 -6.30
CA PHE A 213 8.12 -2.75 -6.79
C PHE A 213 8.71 -3.69 -5.71
N VAL A 214 8.66 -4.99 -5.97
CA VAL A 214 9.41 -6.00 -5.19
C VAL A 214 10.45 -6.65 -6.09
N PHE A 215 11.72 -6.69 -5.69
CA PHE A 215 12.84 -7.05 -6.55
C PHE A 215 13.82 -8.07 -5.96
N GLU A 216 14.45 -8.84 -6.85
CA GLU A 216 15.55 -9.76 -6.53
C GLU A 216 16.86 -8.96 -6.44
N ASP A 217 17.21 -8.58 -5.21
CA ASP A 217 18.46 -7.93 -4.89
C ASP A 217 19.59 -8.97 -4.91
N SER A 218 20.31 -9.04 -6.02
CA SER A 218 21.26 -10.13 -6.26
C SER A 218 22.56 -9.96 -5.49
N ASN A 219 22.84 -8.76 -4.99
CA ASN A 219 24.05 -8.42 -4.26
C ASN A 219 23.79 -8.01 -2.79
N ALA A 220 22.53 -8.08 -2.33
CA ALA A 220 22.07 -7.75 -1.00
C ALA A 220 22.42 -6.32 -0.53
N ASN A 221 22.55 -5.37 -1.45
CA ASN A 221 22.92 -3.99 -1.12
C ASN A 221 21.72 -3.09 -0.77
N GLY A 222 20.49 -3.56 -0.91
CA GLY A 222 19.27 -2.80 -0.64
C GLY A 222 18.94 -1.71 -1.66
N ILE A 223 19.56 -1.73 -2.84
CA ILE A 223 19.38 -0.77 -3.92
C ILE A 223 18.94 -1.53 -5.18
N GLN A 224 17.93 -1.01 -5.87
CA GLN A 224 17.46 -1.51 -7.16
C GLN A 224 18.51 -1.27 -8.25
N ASP A 225 19.30 -2.30 -8.53
CA ASP A 225 20.37 -2.24 -9.50
C ASP A 225 19.92 -2.62 -10.92
N ALA A 226 20.65 -2.09 -11.91
CA ALA A 226 20.34 -2.36 -13.30
C ALA A 226 20.54 -3.86 -13.64
N GLY A 227 19.44 -4.55 -13.94
CA GLY A 227 19.45 -5.96 -14.33
C GLY A 227 18.76 -6.87 -13.30
N GLU A 228 18.47 -6.36 -12.11
CA GLU A 228 17.65 -7.04 -11.12
C GLU A 228 16.21 -7.19 -11.62
N GLN A 229 15.61 -8.33 -11.30
CA GLN A 229 14.30 -8.70 -11.80
C GLN A 229 13.27 -8.49 -10.68
N GLY A 230 12.05 -8.13 -11.04
CA GLY A 230 10.98 -8.10 -10.05
C GLY A 230 10.51 -9.50 -9.66
N ILE A 231 10.04 -9.63 -8.43
CA ILE A 231 9.59 -10.88 -7.84
C ILE A 231 8.08 -10.99 -7.98
N ALA A 232 7.62 -11.95 -8.77
CA ALA A 232 6.20 -12.19 -8.98
C ALA A 232 5.55 -12.97 -7.83
N GLY A 233 4.32 -12.59 -7.46
CA GLY A 233 3.52 -13.28 -6.46
C GLY A 233 3.99 -13.10 -5.02
N ALA A 234 4.81 -12.09 -4.73
CA ALA A 234 5.14 -11.71 -3.36
C ALA A 234 3.88 -11.18 -2.65
N THR A 235 3.61 -11.65 -1.43
CA THR A 235 2.48 -11.15 -0.61
C THR A 235 2.86 -9.81 -0.02
N VAL A 236 1.98 -8.82 -0.20
CA VAL A 236 2.14 -7.48 0.35
C VAL A 236 0.89 -7.13 1.16
N ASN A 237 1.09 -6.72 2.41
CA ASN A 237 0.02 -6.31 3.32
C ASN A 237 0.06 -4.79 3.51
N LEU A 238 -1.10 -4.16 3.52
CA LEU A 238 -1.30 -2.77 3.92
C LEU A 238 -1.78 -2.74 5.36
N LEU A 239 -1.16 -1.90 6.18
CA LEU A 239 -1.46 -1.75 7.59
C LEU A 239 -1.84 -0.30 7.89
N ALA A 240 -2.79 -0.12 8.80
CA ALA A 240 -3.26 1.16 9.30
C ALA A 240 -3.64 1.01 10.78
N ASP A 241 -3.63 2.11 11.53
CA ASP A 241 -4.06 2.13 12.94
C ASP A 241 -5.57 1.86 13.00
N MET A 242 -5.94 0.68 13.49
CA MET A 242 -7.32 0.19 13.51
C MET A 242 -7.98 0.33 14.88
N ASP A 243 -7.21 0.60 15.94
CA ASP A 243 -7.72 0.74 17.30
C ASP A 243 -7.65 2.18 17.87
N GLY A 244 -7.06 3.09 17.10
CA GLY A 244 -7.00 4.52 17.34
C GLY A 244 -6.03 4.89 18.46
N ASP A 245 -5.02 4.07 18.73
CA ASP A 245 -4.02 4.33 19.76
C ASP A 245 -2.85 5.20 19.28
N GLY A 246 -2.77 5.47 17.98
CA GLY A 246 -1.78 6.32 17.32
C GLY A 246 -0.52 5.59 16.84
N GLU A 247 -0.51 4.25 16.85
CA GLU A 247 0.59 3.44 16.35
C GLU A 247 0.08 2.41 15.33
N ILE A 248 0.83 2.18 14.25
CA ILE A 248 0.51 1.15 13.25
C ILE A 248 1.33 -0.11 13.53
N GLU A 249 0.66 -1.23 13.71
CA GLU A 249 1.24 -2.46 14.26
C GLU A 249 1.04 -3.66 13.34
N ASP A 250 1.99 -4.61 13.33
CA ASP A 250 2.04 -5.76 12.39
C ASP A 250 0.74 -6.59 12.26
N GLY A 251 -0.17 -6.51 13.23
CA GLY A 251 -1.45 -7.24 13.24
C GLY A 251 -2.63 -6.50 12.58
N GLU A 252 -2.47 -5.22 12.26
CA GLU A 252 -3.53 -4.33 11.80
C GLU A 252 -3.62 -4.28 10.28
N ILE A 253 -3.71 -5.47 9.67
CA ILE A 253 -3.77 -5.61 8.21
C ILE A 253 -5.17 -5.20 7.72
N VAL A 254 -5.22 -4.19 6.86
CA VAL A 254 -6.44 -3.65 6.25
C VAL A 254 -6.60 -4.04 4.77
N ASP A 255 -5.50 -4.41 4.12
CA ASP A 255 -5.49 -4.98 2.77
C ASP A 255 -4.34 -5.98 2.59
N THR A 256 -4.48 -6.86 1.61
CA THR A 256 -3.43 -7.75 1.13
C THR A 256 -3.55 -7.87 -0.39
N THR A 257 -2.43 -7.68 -1.07
CA THR A 257 -2.30 -7.92 -2.51
C THR A 257 -1.10 -8.83 -2.79
N THR A 258 -0.90 -9.17 -4.06
CA THR A 258 0.30 -9.87 -4.52
C THR A 258 0.90 -9.19 -5.74
N THR A 259 2.22 -9.16 -5.83
CA THR A 259 2.91 -8.56 -6.97
C THR A 259 2.60 -9.26 -8.29
N ASP A 260 2.57 -8.49 -9.38
CA ASP A 260 2.35 -8.97 -10.74
C ASP A 260 3.57 -9.74 -11.30
N ALA A 261 3.48 -10.20 -12.55
CA ALA A 261 4.55 -10.96 -13.20
C ALA A 261 5.89 -10.19 -13.37
N ASN A 262 5.86 -8.86 -13.24
CA ASN A 262 7.03 -8.02 -13.30
C ASN A 262 7.51 -7.59 -11.91
N GLY A 263 6.79 -7.90 -10.83
CA GLY A 263 7.12 -7.48 -9.46
C GLY A 263 6.37 -6.24 -8.97
N ASN A 264 5.45 -5.67 -9.76
CA ASN A 264 4.73 -4.45 -9.35
C ASN A 264 3.53 -4.78 -8.47
N TYR A 265 3.20 -3.89 -7.53
CA TYR A 265 1.97 -3.93 -6.75
C TYR A 265 1.48 -2.51 -6.44
N ASP A 266 0.22 -2.39 -6.06
CA ASP A 266 -0.29 -1.15 -5.49
C ASP A 266 -1.53 -1.36 -4.62
N PHE A 267 -1.81 -0.35 -3.79
CA PHE A 267 -3.05 -0.17 -3.04
C PHE A 267 -3.70 1.15 -3.44
N THR A 268 -5.02 1.12 -3.62
CA THR A 268 -5.86 2.32 -3.70
C THR A 268 -6.53 2.51 -2.35
N VAL A 269 -6.39 3.71 -1.77
CA VAL A 269 -6.77 3.99 -0.38
C VAL A 269 -7.32 5.41 -0.25
N ILE A 270 -7.90 5.75 0.89
CA ILE A 270 -8.09 7.16 1.25
C ILE A 270 -6.78 7.74 1.81
N ALA A 271 -6.64 9.07 1.75
CA ALA A 271 -5.56 9.78 2.41
C ALA A 271 -5.50 9.46 3.92
N GLY A 272 -4.29 9.29 4.45
CA GLY A 272 -4.05 8.89 5.83
C GLY A 272 -2.65 8.33 6.04
N GLU A 273 -2.45 7.70 7.19
CA GLU A 273 -1.17 7.08 7.57
C GLU A 273 -1.22 5.56 7.41
N TYR A 274 -0.17 5.01 6.79
CA TYR A 274 -0.08 3.59 6.47
C TYR A 274 1.33 3.03 6.70
N LYS A 275 1.43 1.70 6.83
CA LYS A 275 2.67 0.96 6.61
C LYS A 275 2.43 -0.14 5.58
N VAL A 276 3.49 -0.51 4.86
CA VAL A 276 3.49 -1.66 3.96
C VAL A 276 4.38 -2.74 4.55
N GLN A 277 3.85 -3.97 4.62
CA GLN A 277 4.59 -5.14 5.07
C GLN A 277 4.72 -6.15 3.93
N PHE A 278 5.92 -6.64 3.72
CA PHE A 278 6.25 -7.63 2.72
C PHE A 278 6.56 -8.97 3.39
N GLU A 279 5.83 -10.02 3.02
CA GLU A 279 6.22 -11.37 3.40
C GLU A 279 7.41 -11.83 2.56
N THR A 280 8.36 -12.56 3.17
CA THR A 280 9.49 -13.12 2.42
C THR A 280 8.98 -14.06 1.32
N PRO A 281 9.23 -13.76 0.03
CA PRO A 281 8.70 -14.56 -1.07
C PRO A 281 9.32 -15.95 -1.10
N ASP A 282 8.55 -16.92 -1.60
CA ASP A 282 9.01 -18.30 -1.75
C ASP A 282 10.30 -18.37 -2.60
N GLY A 283 11.32 -19.04 -2.06
CA GLY A 283 12.61 -19.21 -2.73
C GLY A 283 13.62 -18.09 -2.48
N PHE A 284 13.29 -17.11 -1.63
CA PHE A 284 14.21 -16.14 -1.07
C PHE A 284 14.46 -16.44 0.41
N ASP A 285 15.59 -15.97 0.94
CA ASP A 285 15.99 -16.26 2.32
C ASP A 285 15.77 -15.06 3.24
N MET A 286 16.00 -13.84 2.76
CA MET A 286 15.97 -12.62 3.58
C MET A 286 15.54 -11.39 2.77
N ALA A 287 14.96 -10.41 3.46
CA ALA A 287 14.79 -9.06 2.93
C ALA A 287 16.13 -8.32 2.94
N SER A 288 16.31 -7.44 1.97
CA SER A 288 17.47 -6.57 1.83
C SER A 288 17.53 -5.50 2.92
N PRO A 289 18.71 -4.90 3.16
CA PRO A 289 18.82 -3.74 4.05
C PRO A 289 17.90 -2.60 3.61
N ALA A 290 17.21 -1.99 4.57
CA ALA A 290 16.27 -0.91 4.29
C ALA A 290 16.98 0.45 4.08
N ASN A 291 16.38 1.31 3.27
CA ASN A 291 16.69 2.74 3.12
C ASN A 291 18.16 3.01 2.75
N GLN A 292 18.68 2.27 1.77
CA GLN A 292 20.08 2.34 1.35
C GLN A 292 20.31 3.36 0.23
N GLY A 293 21.43 4.08 0.28
CA GLY A 293 21.74 5.09 -0.73
C GLY A 293 21.09 6.44 -0.44
N ASN A 294 20.67 7.16 -1.49
CA ASN A 294 20.07 8.50 -1.37
C ASN A 294 18.91 8.72 -2.37
N ASP A 295 18.42 7.67 -3.01
CA ASP A 295 17.36 7.72 -4.02
C ASP A 295 16.24 6.80 -3.57
N ASP A 296 15.26 7.38 -2.89
CA ASP A 296 14.07 6.74 -2.32
C ASP A 296 13.23 5.97 -3.36
N THR A 297 13.39 6.31 -4.64
CA THR A 297 12.68 5.61 -5.74
C THR A 297 13.36 4.31 -6.17
N LYS A 298 14.41 3.89 -5.46
CA LYS A 298 15.34 2.84 -5.86
C LYS A 298 16.00 2.12 -4.71
N ASP A 299 15.57 2.32 -3.49
CA ASP A 299 15.99 1.49 -2.38
C ASP A 299 14.91 0.47 -2.05
N SER A 300 15.18 -0.29 -1.00
CA SER A 300 14.21 -1.18 -0.37
C SER A 300 13.79 -0.51 0.92
N ASP A 301 12.50 -0.46 1.23
CA ASP A 301 12.00 -0.07 2.55
C ASP A 301 12.13 -1.21 3.58
N GLY A 302 12.54 -2.38 3.11
CA GLY A 302 12.73 -3.58 3.92
C GLY A 302 11.44 -4.38 4.07
N PRO A 303 11.37 -5.29 5.06
CA PRO A 303 10.20 -6.16 5.23
C PRO A 303 8.96 -5.41 5.77
N ILE A 304 9.15 -4.24 6.38
CA ILE A 304 8.09 -3.35 6.86
C ILE A 304 8.58 -1.91 6.67
N SER A 305 7.82 -1.08 5.96
CA SER A 305 8.16 0.32 5.72
C SER A 305 8.08 1.17 6.99
N ASP A 306 8.68 2.37 6.92
CA ASP A 306 8.32 3.45 7.83
C ASP A 306 6.86 3.90 7.60
N VAL A 307 6.34 4.77 8.48
CA VAL A 307 4.99 5.34 8.31
C VAL A 307 4.94 6.25 7.10
N ILE A 308 4.00 5.98 6.21
CA ILE A 308 3.72 6.72 4.99
C ILE A 308 2.48 7.58 5.23
N THR A 309 2.60 8.90 5.06
CA THR A 309 1.46 9.82 5.13
C THR A 309 1.06 10.22 3.72
N LEU A 310 -0.15 9.85 3.30
CA LEU A 310 -0.72 10.21 2.00
C LEU A 310 -1.69 11.37 2.14
N GLU A 311 -1.54 12.37 1.27
CA GLU A 311 -2.51 13.44 1.04
C GLU A 311 -3.62 13.01 0.05
N PRO A 312 -4.78 13.69 0.02
CA PRO A 312 -5.86 13.38 -0.93
C PRO A 312 -5.40 13.43 -2.41
N GLY A 313 -5.64 12.34 -3.14
CA GLY A 313 -5.26 12.19 -4.55
C GLY A 313 -3.76 12.00 -4.79
N GLU A 314 -2.96 11.79 -3.74
CA GLU A 314 -1.53 11.52 -3.86
C GLU A 314 -1.28 10.13 -4.46
N ASN A 315 -0.22 10.02 -5.27
CA ASN A 315 0.32 8.74 -5.71
C ASN A 315 1.78 8.66 -5.28
N ASP A 316 2.07 7.72 -4.39
CA ASP A 316 3.41 7.46 -3.85
C ASP A 316 4.00 6.16 -4.42
N PRO A 317 4.89 6.25 -5.44
CA PRO A 317 5.49 5.10 -6.10
C PRO A 317 6.91 4.84 -5.57
N THR A 318 7.15 4.89 -4.27
CA THR A 318 8.49 4.69 -3.68
C THR A 318 8.55 3.56 -2.67
N ILE A 319 7.47 2.79 -2.52
CA ILE A 319 7.40 1.76 -1.48
C ILE A 319 7.81 0.41 -2.05
N ASP A 320 9.04 0.02 -1.78
CA ASP A 320 9.75 -1.05 -2.44
C ASP A 320 10.33 -2.08 -1.47
N ALA A 321 10.53 -3.32 -1.95
CA ALA A 321 11.21 -4.34 -1.15
C ALA A 321 12.17 -5.21 -1.97
N GLY A 322 13.43 -5.20 -1.56
CA GLY A 322 14.46 -6.11 -2.05
C GLY A 322 14.47 -7.42 -1.27
N PHE A 323 14.63 -8.54 -1.96
CA PHE A 323 14.87 -9.85 -1.35
C PHE A 323 16.03 -10.56 -2.03
N PHE A 324 16.83 -11.27 -1.24
CA PHE A 324 17.99 -12.00 -1.73
C PHE A 324 18.03 -13.45 -1.24
N LYS A 325 18.83 -14.25 -1.95
CA LYS A 325 19.16 -15.64 -1.59
C LYS A 325 20.54 -15.68 -0.99
N LYS A 326 20.73 -16.53 0.00
CA LYS A 326 22.05 -16.75 0.57
C LYS A 326 22.93 -17.56 -0.38
N ALA A 327 24.21 -17.23 -0.38
CA ALA A 327 25.24 -17.91 -1.12
C ALA A 327 25.87 -19.05 -0.31
N SER A 328 26.67 -19.85 -1.02
CA SER A 328 27.55 -20.86 -0.45
C SER A 328 28.91 -20.78 -1.12
N LEU A 329 29.96 -21.03 -0.36
CA LEU A 329 31.35 -21.05 -0.83
C LEU A 329 32.00 -22.35 -0.39
N GLY A 330 32.74 -23.00 -1.28
CA GLY A 330 33.51 -24.19 -0.94
C GLY A 330 33.98 -24.91 -2.19
N ASP A 331 34.97 -25.78 -2.01
CA ASP A 331 35.42 -26.71 -3.04
C ASP A 331 36.24 -27.85 -2.40
N LYS A 332 37.38 -28.22 -3.01
CA LYS A 332 38.19 -29.38 -2.68
C LYS A 332 39.62 -28.98 -2.29
N VAL A 333 40.13 -29.61 -1.25
CA VAL A 333 41.57 -29.70 -0.99
C VAL A 333 42.07 -31.03 -1.55
N PHE A 334 43.09 -30.99 -2.41
CA PHE A 334 43.58 -32.15 -3.15
C PHE A 334 45.08 -32.40 -2.93
N PHE A 335 45.50 -33.64 -3.14
CA PHE A 335 46.91 -34.00 -3.23
C PHE A 335 47.42 -33.73 -4.64
N ASP A 336 48.26 -32.71 -4.78
CA ASP A 336 49.00 -32.43 -6.01
C ASP A 336 50.15 -33.44 -6.16
N ASP A 337 49.90 -34.52 -6.88
CA ASP A 337 50.79 -35.69 -6.95
C ASP A 337 51.98 -35.44 -7.90
N ASP A 338 51.84 -34.53 -8.85
CA ASP A 338 52.88 -34.23 -9.84
C ASP A 338 53.51 -32.83 -9.70
N GLY A 339 52.97 -32.00 -8.81
CA GLY A 339 53.51 -30.74 -8.34
C GLY A 339 53.31 -29.60 -9.32
N ASP A 340 52.24 -29.63 -10.12
CA ASP A 340 51.96 -28.62 -11.14
C ASP A 340 50.94 -27.55 -10.72
N GLY A 341 50.36 -27.69 -9.52
CA GLY A 341 49.40 -26.75 -8.95
C GLY A 341 47.99 -26.84 -9.52
N ILE A 342 47.69 -27.88 -10.32
CA ILE A 342 46.40 -28.07 -10.99
C ILE A 342 45.75 -29.34 -10.47
N GLN A 343 44.49 -29.23 -10.06
CA GLN A 343 43.65 -30.36 -9.67
C GLN A 343 43.38 -31.29 -10.86
N ASP A 344 44.10 -32.40 -10.85
CA ASP A 344 44.14 -33.32 -11.96
C ASP A 344 43.22 -34.55 -11.79
N ALA A 345 42.87 -35.18 -12.91
CA ALA A 345 42.04 -36.37 -12.88
C ALA A 345 42.78 -37.56 -12.26
N GLY A 346 42.44 -37.90 -11.03
CA GLY A 346 43.03 -39.01 -10.28
C GLY A 346 43.68 -38.58 -8.98
N GLU A 347 43.74 -37.28 -8.71
CA GLU A 347 44.24 -36.72 -7.46
C GLU A 347 43.20 -36.85 -6.34
N ASP A 348 43.61 -37.53 -5.28
CA ASP A 348 42.78 -37.79 -4.11
C ASP A 348 42.56 -36.51 -3.31
N GLY A 349 41.45 -36.44 -2.58
CA GLY A 349 41.20 -35.35 -1.65
C GLY A 349 41.93 -35.50 -0.33
N VAL A 350 42.12 -34.39 0.37
CA VAL A 350 42.79 -34.35 1.67
C VAL A 350 41.76 -34.24 2.80
N ASP A 351 41.57 -35.32 3.55
CA ASP A 351 40.69 -35.37 4.73
C ASP A 351 41.28 -34.63 5.93
N GLY A 352 40.44 -33.94 6.70
CA GLY A 352 40.80 -33.41 8.01
C GLY A 352 41.51 -32.05 8.02
N VAL A 353 41.59 -31.34 6.88
CA VAL A 353 42.16 -29.98 6.82
C VAL A 353 41.16 -29.00 7.41
N THR A 354 41.60 -28.20 8.39
CA THR A 354 40.77 -27.13 8.95
C THR A 354 40.80 -25.93 8.02
N VAL A 355 39.61 -25.49 7.62
CA VAL A 355 39.40 -24.36 6.71
C VAL A 355 38.70 -23.26 7.50
N THR A 356 39.23 -22.04 7.45
CA THR A 356 38.65 -20.86 8.09
C THR A 356 38.14 -19.91 7.02
N LEU A 357 36.88 -19.48 7.13
CA LEU A 357 36.31 -18.39 6.36
C LEU A 357 36.36 -17.12 7.20
N THR A 358 36.93 -16.06 6.66
CA THR A 358 36.82 -14.69 7.17
C THR A 358 35.89 -13.91 6.26
N GLY A 359 34.80 -13.38 6.80
CA GLY A 359 33.86 -12.51 6.06
C GLY A 359 34.00 -11.06 6.48
N GLY A 360 33.71 -10.13 5.57
CA GLY A 360 33.81 -8.68 5.79
C GLY A 360 32.88 -8.12 6.89
N GLY A 361 31.83 -8.85 7.27
CA GLY A 361 30.96 -8.41 8.36
C GLY A 361 29.94 -7.38 7.88
N ALA A 362 29.65 -6.36 8.69
CA ALA A 362 28.51 -5.47 8.47
C ALA A 362 28.77 -4.44 7.36
N ASP A 363 30.02 -4.06 7.10
CA ASP A 363 30.38 -3.22 5.96
C ASP A 363 30.76 -4.03 4.69
N GLY A 364 30.85 -5.35 4.82
CA GLY A 364 31.15 -6.26 3.73
C GLY A 364 32.60 -6.23 3.24
N ASP A 365 33.51 -5.53 3.94
CA ASP A 365 34.91 -5.34 3.55
C ASP A 365 35.86 -6.09 4.52
N ILE A 366 36.72 -6.97 4.02
CA ILE A 366 37.62 -7.74 4.90
C ILE A 366 38.79 -6.92 5.43
N ASP A 367 39.12 -5.77 4.81
CA ASP A 367 40.21 -4.90 5.24
C ASP A 367 39.84 -4.06 6.48
N THR A 368 38.54 -3.91 6.78
CA THR A 368 38.00 -3.17 7.92
C THR A 368 37.72 -4.08 9.13
N VAL A 369 38.80 -4.60 9.73
CA VAL A 369 38.82 -5.61 10.82
C VAL A 369 37.95 -5.41 12.09
N GLY A 370 37.18 -4.34 12.22
CA GLY A 370 36.37 -4.04 13.41
C GLY A 370 35.16 -4.95 13.60
N ASP A 371 34.62 -5.49 12.50
CA ASP A 371 33.36 -6.24 12.43
C ASP A 371 33.45 -7.53 11.60
N ASN A 372 34.62 -7.88 11.05
CA ASN A 372 34.82 -9.15 10.36
C ASN A 372 34.32 -10.34 11.17
N THR A 373 33.75 -11.31 10.47
CA THR A 373 33.25 -12.56 11.03
C THR A 373 34.21 -13.71 10.71
N THR A 374 34.18 -14.77 11.52
CA THR A 374 34.98 -15.99 11.26
C THR A 374 34.15 -17.24 11.48
N GLU A 375 34.27 -18.19 10.55
CA GLU A 375 33.67 -19.52 10.64
C GLU A 375 34.71 -20.58 10.27
N THR A 376 34.60 -21.79 10.82
CA THR A 376 35.52 -22.90 10.49
C THR A 376 34.76 -24.16 10.11
N THR A 377 35.35 -24.91 9.18
CA THR A 377 34.92 -26.26 8.80
C THR A 377 36.13 -27.17 8.62
N ILE A 378 35.89 -28.46 8.39
CA ILE A 378 36.93 -29.46 8.18
C ILE A 378 36.60 -30.20 6.88
N THR A 379 37.59 -30.40 6.03
CA THR A 379 37.43 -31.17 4.79
C THR A 379 37.04 -32.61 5.08
N ASP A 380 36.19 -33.19 4.22
CA ASP A 380 35.76 -34.58 4.32
C ASP A 380 36.75 -35.58 3.69
N GLU A 381 36.40 -36.87 3.69
CA GLU A 381 37.23 -37.95 3.12
C GLU A 381 37.59 -37.77 1.63
N ASN A 382 36.84 -36.93 0.89
CA ASN A 382 37.10 -36.59 -0.50
C ASN A 382 37.76 -35.21 -0.66
N GLY A 383 38.17 -34.59 0.44
CA GLY A 383 38.78 -33.26 0.47
C GLY A 383 37.77 -32.10 0.39
N MET A 384 36.47 -32.36 0.40
CA MET A 384 35.47 -31.33 0.16
C MET A 384 35.20 -30.51 1.43
N TYR A 385 35.09 -29.19 1.29
CA TYR A 385 34.60 -28.29 2.32
C TYR A 385 33.49 -27.38 1.79
N SER A 386 32.64 -26.86 2.68
CA SER A 386 31.57 -25.94 2.30
C SER A 386 31.17 -25.05 3.48
N PHE A 387 30.99 -23.77 3.16
CA PHE A 387 30.32 -22.74 3.93
C PHE A 387 28.98 -22.42 3.25
N THR A 388 27.93 -22.30 4.04
CA THR A 388 26.56 -22.05 3.55
C THR A 388 25.95 -20.91 4.34
N ASN A 389 24.86 -20.33 3.85
CA ASN A 389 24.21 -19.18 4.48
C ASN A 389 25.07 -17.90 4.48
N LEU A 390 25.83 -17.69 3.42
CA LEU A 390 26.63 -16.48 3.20
C LEU A 390 25.76 -15.38 2.59
N ASN A 391 26.01 -14.12 2.93
CA ASN A 391 25.33 -13.01 2.29
C ASN A 391 26.04 -12.70 0.96
N PRO A 392 25.32 -12.51 -0.15
CA PRO A 392 25.95 -12.03 -1.37
C PRO A 392 26.45 -10.58 -1.17
N GLY A 393 27.37 -10.14 -2.03
CA GLY A 393 27.93 -8.78 -1.99
C GLY A 393 28.99 -8.54 -0.90
N GLU A 394 29.16 -9.44 0.06
CA GLU A 394 30.24 -9.39 1.05
C GLU A 394 31.54 -9.98 0.49
N GLU A 395 32.68 -9.44 0.94
CA GLU A 395 33.99 -10.05 0.71
C GLU A 395 34.23 -11.23 1.66
N TYR A 396 34.82 -12.29 1.11
CA TYR A 396 35.16 -13.50 1.84
C TYR A 396 36.59 -13.93 1.52
N GLN A 397 37.32 -14.37 2.55
CA GLN A 397 38.64 -14.96 2.43
C GLN A 397 38.64 -16.35 3.08
N VAL A 398 39.17 -17.33 2.37
CA VAL A 398 39.41 -18.68 2.89
C VAL A 398 40.88 -18.81 3.28
N THR A 399 41.14 -19.44 4.42
CA THR A 399 42.50 -19.76 4.90
C THR A 399 42.55 -21.21 5.33
N PHE A 400 43.53 -21.94 4.80
CA PHE A 400 43.77 -23.35 5.15
C PHE A 400 44.82 -23.44 6.27
N GLU A 401 44.49 -24.11 7.37
CA GLU A 401 45.37 -24.17 8.54
C GLU A 401 46.52 -25.18 8.30
N GLU A 402 47.72 -24.67 8.03
CA GLU A 402 48.95 -25.46 7.77
C GLU A 402 49.20 -26.54 8.84
N SER A 403 48.90 -26.24 10.11
CA SER A 403 49.12 -27.18 11.22
C SER A 403 48.21 -28.41 11.20
N THR A 404 47.19 -28.42 10.33
CA THR A 404 46.25 -29.54 10.13
C THR A 404 46.53 -30.35 8.86
N LEU A 405 47.50 -29.94 8.04
CA LEU A 405 47.91 -30.70 6.87
C LEU A 405 48.50 -32.07 7.26
N PRO A 406 48.38 -33.10 6.41
CA PRO A 406 49.06 -34.37 6.61
C PRO A 406 50.57 -34.19 6.77
N SER A 407 51.19 -34.97 7.66
CA SER A 407 52.61 -34.80 7.99
C SER A 407 53.50 -34.98 6.75
N GLY A 408 54.27 -33.93 6.42
CA GLY A 408 55.21 -33.93 5.31
C GLY A 408 54.68 -33.33 4.01
N PHE A 409 53.47 -32.77 4.02
CA PHE A 409 52.91 -31.99 2.92
C PHE A 409 53.05 -30.48 3.20
N GLU A 410 53.11 -29.71 2.12
CA GLU A 410 53.15 -28.24 2.07
C GLU A 410 52.16 -27.81 0.97
N PHE A 411 51.74 -26.54 0.96
CA PHE A 411 50.92 -26.00 -0.14
C PHE A 411 51.69 -26.00 -1.47
N THR A 412 50.98 -26.23 -2.57
CA THR A 412 51.54 -26.21 -3.93
C THR A 412 51.59 -24.78 -4.51
N ASP A 413 51.99 -24.63 -5.76
CA ASP A 413 52.00 -23.33 -6.46
C ASP A 413 50.54 -22.90 -6.78
N ALA A 414 50.17 -21.67 -6.40
CA ALA A 414 48.84 -21.13 -6.65
C ALA A 414 48.65 -20.56 -8.08
N ASP A 415 47.41 -20.44 -8.55
CA ASP A 415 47.01 -19.80 -9.82
C ASP A 415 47.66 -20.39 -11.08
N GLN A 416 47.82 -21.72 -11.14
CA GLN A 416 48.48 -22.41 -12.26
C GLN A 416 47.51 -22.78 -13.40
N GLY A 417 48.04 -23.07 -14.61
CA GLY A 417 47.20 -23.59 -15.71
C GLY A 417 46.22 -22.61 -16.38
N GLY A 418 45.85 -21.51 -15.72
CA GLY A 418 44.98 -20.45 -16.23
C GLY A 418 43.48 -20.82 -16.30
N ASP A 419 43.09 -21.91 -15.63
CA ASP A 419 41.70 -22.34 -15.45
C ASP A 419 41.37 -22.37 -13.95
N ASP A 420 40.78 -21.27 -13.49
CA ASP A 420 40.39 -20.93 -12.11
C ASP A 420 39.51 -22.00 -11.43
N ALA A 421 38.85 -22.85 -12.23
CA ALA A 421 38.00 -23.92 -11.71
C ALA A 421 38.81 -25.18 -11.32
N THR A 422 40.12 -25.19 -11.56
CA THR A 422 40.95 -26.38 -11.41
C THR A 422 42.31 -26.10 -10.80
N ASP A 423 42.75 -24.87 -10.62
CA ASP A 423 44.02 -24.59 -9.96
C ASP A 423 43.87 -24.50 -8.43
N SER A 424 45.01 -24.44 -7.76
CA SER A 424 45.05 -24.15 -6.33
C SER A 424 45.00 -22.64 -6.09
N ASP A 425 44.08 -22.18 -5.23
CA ASP A 425 44.01 -20.78 -4.79
C ASP A 425 44.94 -20.47 -3.60
N ALA A 426 45.37 -21.48 -2.86
CA ALA A 426 46.08 -21.31 -1.59
C ALA A 426 47.54 -20.92 -1.82
N ASP A 427 47.94 -19.75 -1.31
CA ASP A 427 49.35 -19.34 -1.35
C ASP A 427 50.19 -20.09 -0.29
N ALA A 428 51.50 -19.83 -0.24
CA ALA A 428 52.40 -20.51 0.69
C ALA A 428 52.09 -20.29 2.19
N ASN A 429 51.17 -19.36 2.54
CA ASN A 429 50.72 -19.08 3.89
C ASN A 429 49.32 -19.63 4.20
N GLY A 430 48.67 -20.29 3.23
CA GLY A 430 47.36 -20.91 3.38
C GLY A 430 46.20 -20.02 2.95
#